data_AF-A0A401TC91-F1
#
_entry.id   AF-A0A401TC91-F1
#
_cell.length_a   1.000
_cell.length_b   1.000
_cell.length_c   1.000
_cell.angle_alpha   90.00
_cell.angle_beta   90.00
_cell.angle_gamma   90.00
#
_symmetry.space_group_name_H-M   'P 1'
#
loop_
_entity.id
_entity.type
_entity.pdbx_description
1 polymer ?
#
loop_
_entity_poly.entity_id
_entity_poly.type
_entity_poly.pdbx_seq_one_letter_code
_entity_poly.pdbx_strand_id
1 'polypeptide(L)' 'MLFADDVAVATYKHQQLQLLTDRLSHACKNFGLSISLKKTSVLRQDTEGPQVINFDDLELNVIHQFTYPGCTIVKI' A
#
# COMPACT_ATOMS: atom_id res chain seq x y z
N MET A 1 8.53 2.93 -4.95
CA MET A 1 9.82 2.21 -4.96
C MET A 1 9.56 0.76 -5.35
N LEU A 2 10.42 0.18 -6.17
CA LEU A 2 10.34 -1.22 -6.61
C LEU A 2 11.69 -1.87 -6.34
N PHE A 3 11.67 -3.04 -5.69
CA PHE A 3 12.88 -3.80 -5.42
C PHE A 3 12.51 -5.28 -5.36
N ALA A 4 13.13 -6.10 -6.21
CA ALA A 4 12.78 -7.51 -6.37
C ALA A 4 11.26 -7.69 -6.54
N ASP A 5 10.61 -8.41 -5.62
CA ASP A 5 9.18 -8.67 -5.57
C ASP A 5 8.37 -7.65 -4.74
N ASP A 6 9.04 -6.72 -4.05
CA ASP A 6 8.40 -5.74 -3.17
C ASP A 6 8.18 -4.38 -3.84
N VAL A 7 6.95 -3.87 -3.72
CA VAL A 7 6.54 -2.53 -4.16
C VAL A 7 6.07 -1.69 -2.98
N ALA A 8 6.59 -0.48 -2.88
CA ALA A 8 6.09 0.55 -1.96
C ALA A 8 5.57 1.74 -2.75
N VAL A 9 4.32 2.15 -2.47
CA VAL A 9 3.67 3.32 -3.07
C VAL A 9 3.35 4.31 -1.97
N ALA A 10 3.64 5.59 -2.20
CA ALA A 10 3.38 6.65 -1.25
C ALA A 10 2.74 7.85 -1.97
N THR A 11 1.74 8.45 -1.34
CA THR A 11 1.07 9.66 -1.83
C THR A 11 0.61 10.50 -0.65
N TYR A 12 0.43 11.80 -0.89
CA TYR A 12 -0.09 12.73 0.11
C TYR A 12 -1.63 12.78 0.17
N LYS A 13 -2.34 12.18 -0.79
CA LYS A 13 -3.82 12.12 -0.82
C LYS A 13 -4.33 10.69 -0.78
N HIS A 14 -5.26 10.43 0.12
CA HIS A 14 -5.99 9.16 0.21
C HIS A 14 -6.53 8.64 -1.11
N GLN A 15 -7.26 9.49 -1.85
CA GLN A 15 -7.85 9.13 -3.15
C GLN A 15 -6.80 8.73 -4.20
N GLN A 16 -5.62 9.34 -4.15
CA GLN A 16 -4.53 8.98 -5.06
C GLN A 16 -3.90 7.66 -4.67
N LEU A 17 -3.76 7.38 -3.36
CA LEU A 17 -3.29 6.09 -2.88
C LEU A 17 -4.24 4.96 -3.31
N GLN A 18 -5.55 5.15 -3.14
CA GLN A 18 -6.56 4.17 -3.59
C GLN A 18 -6.43 3.92 -5.10
N LEU A 19 -6.40 4.98 -5.91
CA LEU A 19 -6.28 4.86 -7.36
C LEU A 19 -5.01 4.12 -7.79
N LEU A 20 -3.88 4.36 -7.13
CA LEU A 20 -2.62 3.66 -7.42
C LEU A 20 -2.69 2.19 -7.02
N THR A 21 -3.31 1.88 -5.88
CA THR A 21 -3.56 0.51 -5.44
C THR A 21 -4.42 -0.26 -6.43
N ASP A 22 -5.51 0.35 -6.92
CA ASP A 22 -6.39 -0.25 -7.92
C ASP A 22 -5.66 -0.53 -9.23
N ARG A 23 -4.87 0.44 -9.70
CA ARG A 23 -4.06 0.29 -10.93
C ARG A 23 -2.98 -0.76 -10.77
N LEU A 24 -2.34 -0.84 -9.61
CA LEU A 24 -1.34 -1.85 -9.30
C LEU A 24 -1.98 -3.25 -9.32
N SER A 25 -3.15 -3.42 -8.68
CA SER A 25 -3.91 -4.68 -8.75
C SER A 25 -4.21 -5.08 -10.18
N HIS A 26 -4.79 -4.17 -10.96
CA HIS A 26 -5.15 -4.43 -12.35
C HIS A 26 -3.94 -4.77 -13.21
N ALA A 27 -2.82 -4.04 -13.06
CA ALA A 27 -1.58 -4.34 -13.75
C ALA A 27 -1.06 -5.73 -13.38
N CYS A 28 -0.96 -6.06 -12.08
CA CYS A 28 -0.50 -7.36 -11.63
C CYS A 28 -1.33 -8.50 -12.21
N LYS A 29 -2.66 -8.39 -12.22
CA LYS A 29 -3.55 -9.37 -12.86
C LYS A 29 -3.25 -9.54 -14.35
N ASN A 30 -3.08 -8.43 -15.08
CA ASN A 30 -2.78 -8.47 -16.52
C ASN A 30 -1.42 -9.11 -16.83
N PHE A 31 -0.45 -8.97 -15.93
CA PHE A 31 0.88 -9.58 -16.07
C PHE A 31 0.98 -10.97 -15.42
N GLY A 32 -0.12 -11.53 -14.91
CA GLY A 32 -0.12 -12.85 -14.24
C GLY A 32 0.61 -12.86 -12.89
N LEU A 33 0.81 -11.69 -12.28
CA LEU A 33 1.43 -11.53 -10.97
C LEU A 33 0.37 -11.64 -9.86
N SER A 34 0.73 -12.35 -8.79
CA SER A 34 -0.13 -12.49 -7.60
C SER A 34 0.40 -11.63 -6.46
N ILE A 35 -0.47 -10.83 -5.84
CA ILE A 35 -0.13 -10.00 -4.69
C ILE A 35 -0.55 -10.72 -3.41
N SER A 36 0.34 -10.76 -2.41
CA SER A 36 0.04 -11.34 -1.11
C SER A 36 -0.66 -10.32 -0.22
N LEU A 37 -2.00 -10.35 -0.19
CA LEU A 37 -2.80 -9.46 0.66
C LEU A 37 -2.46 -9.55 2.15
N LYS A 38 -1.97 -10.71 2.62
CA LYS A 38 -1.49 -10.87 4.00
C LYS A 38 -0.24 -10.05 4.31
N LYS A 39 0.58 -9.75 3.30
CA LYS A 39 1.81 -8.96 3.41
C LYS A 39 1.58 -7.49 3.05
N THR A 40 0.54 -7.18 2.27
CA THR A 40 0.19 -5.82 1.91
C THR A 40 -0.35 -5.07 3.12
N SER A 41 0.18 -3.87 3.38
CA SER A 41 -0.21 -3.04 4.52
C SER A 41 -0.07 -1.57 4.17
N VAL A 42 -0.75 -0.71 4.92
CA VAL A 42 -0.78 0.74 4.71
C VAL A 42 -0.26 1.46 5.95
N LEU A 43 0.74 2.32 5.77
CA LEU A 43 1.14 3.30 6.78
C LEU A 43 0.42 4.62 6.52
N ARG A 44 -0.09 5.25 7.58
CA ARG A 44 -0.70 6.58 7.52
C ARG A 44 0.06 7.54 8.42
N GLN A 45 0.42 8.71 7.89
CA GLN A 45 1.02 9.82 8.63
C GLN A 45 0.10 11.03 8.56
N ASP A 46 -0.17 11.65 9.71
CA ASP A 46 -0.88 12.94 9.82
C ASP A 46 -2.25 13.02 9.11
N THR A 47 -3.03 11.94 9.14
CA THR A 47 -4.39 11.92 8.56
C THR A 47 -5.47 12.05 9.62
N GLU A 48 -6.41 12.97 9.44
CA GLU A 48 -7.65 13.04 10.24
C GLU A 48 -8.68 12.01 9.73
N GLY A 49 -9.20 11.19 10.65
CA GLY A 49 -10.30 10.24 10.38
C GLY A 49 -9.89 8.87 9.80
N PRO A 50 -10.85 7.93 9.73
CA PRO A 50 -10.61 6.59 9.18
C PRO A 50 -10.55 6.64 7.64
N GLN A 51 -9.34 6.63 7.08
CA GLN A 51 -9.10 6.60 5.64
C GLN A 51 -8.83 5.18 5.13
N VAL A 52 -9.88 4.38 4.98
CA VAL A 52 -9.78 2.97 4.52
C VAL A 52 -9.17 2.88 3.11
N ILE A 53 -8.17 2.02 2.93
CA ILE A 53 -7.65 1.68 1.60
C ILE A 53 -8.04 0.24 1.31
N ASN A 54 -8.64 0.03 0.15
CA ASN A 54 -9.04 -1.30 -0.31
C ASN A 54 -8.08 -1.81 -1.37
N PHE A 55 -7.89 -3.13 -1.39
CA PHE A 55 -7.20 -3.87 -2.44
C PHE A 55 -8.12 -4.99 -2.90
N ASP A 56 -8.66 -4.92 -4.12
CA ASP A 56 -9.66 -5.88 -4.62
C ASP A 56 -10.80 -6.11 -3.61
N ASP A 57 -11.43 -5.01 -3.18
CA ASP A 57 -12.54 -4.98 -2.21
C ASP A 57 -12.20 -5.42 -0.78
N LEU A 58 -10.93 -5.72 -0.48
CA LEU A 58 -10.46 -6.06 0.86
C LEU A 58 -9.75 -4.88 1.51
N GLU A 59 -10.19 -4.52 2.72
CA GLU A 59 -9.53 -3.49 3.52
C GLU A 59 -8.11 -3.92 3.93
N LEU A 60 -7.14 -3.06 3.64
CA LEU A 60 -5.75 -3.29 4.01
C LEU A 60 -5.48 -2.93 5.47
N ASN A 61 -4.67 -3.75 6.13
CA ASN A 61 -4.24 -3.50 7.49
C ASN A 61 -3.45 -2.19 7.60
N VAL A 62 -3.81 -1.38 8.59
CA VAL A 62 -3.07 -0.18 8.94
C VAL A 62 -1.98 -0.54 9.93
N ILE A 63 -0.76 -0.14 9.63
CA ILE A 63 0.41 -0.35 10.49
C ILE A 63 0.99 0.98 10.97
N HIS A 64 1.73 0.95 12.07
CA HIS A 64 2.40 2.14 12.64
C HIS A 64 3.88 2.25 12.27
N GLN A 65 4.45 1.17 11.76
CA GLN A 65 5.84 1.09 11.33
C GLN A 65 5.88 0.36 9.99
N PHE A 66 6.51 0.96 9.00
CA PHE A 66 6.72 0.39 7.68
C PHE A 66 8.21 0.25 7.42
N THR A 67 8.66 -0.95 7.06
CA THR A 67 10.06 -1.22 6.71
C THR A 67 10.13 -1.65 5.25
N TYR A 68 10.97 -0.96 4.48
CA TYR A 68 11.22 -1.25 3.06
C TYR A 68 12.73 -1.16 2.83
N PRO A 69 13.33 -2.13 2.14
CA PRO A 69 14.62 -2.73 2.50
C PRO A 69 15.63 -1.80 3.16
N GLY A 70 15.91 -2.06 4.43
CA GLY A 70 16.89 -1.32 5.25
C GLY A 70 16.42 0.02 5.80
N CYS A 71 15.29 0.55 5.33
CA CYS A 71 14.73 1.82 5.79
C CYS A 71 13.42 1.59 6.54
N THR A 72 13.28 2.22 7.72
CA THR A 72 12.07 2.17 8.52
C THR A 72 11.45 3.56 8.64
N ILE A 73 10.17 3.64 8.31
CA ILE A 73 9.33 4.82 8.52
C ILE A 73 8.38 4.49 9.68
N VAL A 74 8.38 5.33 10.70
CA VAL A 74 7.47 5.21 11.85
C VAL A 74 6.45 6.35 11.78
N LYS A 75 5.22 6.09 12.17
CA LYS A 75 4.24 7.15 12.42
C LYS A 75 4.74 8.00 13.60
N ILE A 76 4.95 9.28 13.37
CA ILE A 76 5.37 10.27 14.39
C ILE A 76 4.13 10.69 15.21
#